data_AF-A0A183JQ98-F1
#
_entry.id   AF-A0A183JQ98-F1
#
_cell.length_a   1.000
_cell.length_b   1.000
_cell.length_c   1.000
_cell.angle_alpha   90.00
_cell.angle_beta   90.00
_cell.angle_gamma   90.00
#
_symmetry.space_group_name_H-M   'P 1'
#
loop_
_entity.id
_entity.type
_entity.pdbx_description
1 polymer ?
#
loop_
_entity_poly.entity_id
_entity_poly.type
_entity_poly.pdbx_seq_one_letter_code
_entity_poly.pdbx_strand_id
1 'polypeptide(L)'
;EERQACFTRIEIQRAQDYRNRLHRFYRDYAFSDELFTFTMDNLKIKALADESITHGEQVIAQMKIMDSDSPWPNLTEQDFSTLWCRIITMNVERWRFHLRDYPKPCLNITDLFLWGKLVVAEQLADSKGQRKVPIEPGYPWPNYTLIRSSSPTKFYYDLNAELFDLCIITMIYNTTTSYLIMIVIPTYRSS
;
A
#
# COMPACT_ATOMS: atom_id res chain seq x y z
N GLU A 1 24.07 12.66 -50.50
CA GLU A 1 24.80 13.17 -49.32
C GLU A 1 24.10 14.37 -48.67
N GLU A 2 23.76 15.42 -49.42
CA GLU A 2 23.10 16.63 -48.88
C GLU A 2 21.76 16.37 -48.17
N ARG A 3 20.93 15.46 -48.70
CA ARG A 3 19.66 15.08 -48.09
C ARG A 3 19.84 14.37 -46.74
N GLN A 4 20.89 13.57 -46.61
CA GLN A 4 21.25 12.88 -45.36
C GLN A 4 21.68 13.91 -44.32
N ALA A 5 22.54 14.84 -44.71
CA ALA A 5 23.00 15.93 -43.85
C ALA A 5 21.85 16.83 -43.38
N CYS A 6 20.85 17.08 -44.25
CA CYS A 6 19.63 17.80 -43.89
C CYS A 6 18.83 17.09 -42.79
N PHE A 7 18.60 15.78 -42.92
CA PHE A 7 17.88 15.01 -41.90
C PHE A 7 18.60 15.00 -40.55
N THR A 8 19.91 14.78 -40.55
CA THR A 8 20.72 14.84 -39.33
C THR A 8 20.67 16.21 -38.66
N ARG A 9 20.67 17.30 -39.46
CA ARG A 9 20.54 18.66 -38.95
C ARG A 9 19.19 18.90 -38.27
N ILE A 10 18.10 18.40 -38.86
CA ILE A 10 16.75 18.48 -38.28
C ILE A 10 16.65 17.67 -36.99
N GLU A 11 17.26 16.49 -36.93
CA GLU A 11 17.28 15.66 -35.71
C GLU A 11 18.01 16.36 -34.56
N ILE A 12 19.19 16.91 -34.84
CA ILE A 12 19.96 17.70 -33.86
C ILE A 12 19.15 18.91 -33.39
N GLN A 13 18.50 19.62 -34.32
CA GLN A 13 17.66 20.78 -33.99
C GLN A 13 16.48 20.37 -33.10
N ARG A 14 15.78 19.27 -33.42
CA ARG A 14 14.68 18.75 -32.59
C ARG A 14 15.16 18.36 -31.18
N ALA A 15 16.33 17.74 -31.08
CA ALA A 15 16.93 17.39 -29.79
C ALA A 15 17.29 18.63 -28.97
N GLN A 16 17.85 19.66 -29.60
CA GLN A 16 18.12 20.95 -28.97
C GLN A 16 16.84 21.65 -28.52
N ASP A 17 15.80 21.66 -29.36
CA ASP A 17 14.50 22.25 -29.04
C ASP A 17 13.81 21.52 -27.88
N TYR A 18 13.95 20.20 -27.80
CA TYR A 18 13.45 19.41 -26.68
C TYR A 18 14.22 19.73 -25.39
N ARG A 19 15.54 19.78 -25.44
CA ARG A 19 16.39 20.15 -24.30
C ARG A 19 16.09 21.57 -23.80
N ASN A 20 15.90 22.53 -24.71
CA ASN A 20 15.56 23.91 -24.38
C ASN A 20 14.15 24.03 -23.77
N ARG A 21 13.21 23.16 -24.17
CA ARG A 21 11.88 23.06 -23.54
C ARG A 21 11.98 22.48 -22.14
N LEU A 22 12.72 21.39 -21.96
CA LEU A 22 12.99 20.80 -20.64
C LEU A 22 13.67 21.79 -19.70
N HIS A 23 14.74 22.45 -20.13
CA HIS A 23 15.43 23.44 -19.30
C HIS A 23 14.53 24.62 -18.92
N ARG A 24 13.66 25.10 -19.83
CA ARG A 24 12.70 26.15 -19.50
C ARG A 24 11.65 25.66 -18.51
N PHE A 25 11.16 24.43 -18.67
CA PHE A 25 10.20 23.82 -17.76
C PHE A 25 10.78 23.70 -16.35
N TYR A 26 12.02 23.19 -16.21
CA TYR A 26 12.65 22.98 -14.91
C TYR A 26 13.33 24.22 -14.31
N ARG A 27 13.47 25.34 -15.04
CA ARG A 27 14.11 26.57 -14.53
C ARG A 27 13.33 27.18 -13.36
N ASP A 28 12.00 27.20 -13.48
CA ASP A 28 11.10 27.82 -12.51
C ASP A 28 10.32 26.77 -11.70
N TYR A 29 10.59 25.48 -11.93
CA TYR A 29 9.94 24.38 -11.23
C TYR A 29 10.70 24.05 -9.96
N ALA A 30 10.15 24.44 -8.81
CA ALA A 30 10.64 23.95 -7.52
C ALA A 30 10.35 22.45 -7.43
N PHE A 31 11.39 21.62 -7.48
CA PHE A 31 11.22 20.21 -7.14
C PHE A 31 10.76 20.12 -5.69
N SER A 32 9.62 19.49 -5.45
CA SER A 32 9.37 18.88 -4.15
C SER A 32 10.36 17.73 -3.99
N ASP A 33 11.03 17.64 -2.84
CA ASP A 33 11.83 16.46 -2.49
C ASP A 33 10.96 15.21 -2.32
N GLU A 34 9.64 15.37 -2.26
CA GLU A 34 8.67 14.28 -2.19
C GLU A 34 8.61 13.50 -3.51
N LEU A 35 8.97 12.22 -3.46
CA LEU A 35 8.91 11.31 -4.62
C LEU A 35 7.46 11.00 -5.05
N PHE A 36 6.55 10.98 -4.08
CA PHE A 36 5.12 10.79 -4.29
C PHE A 36 4.35 11.49 -3.18
N THR A 37 3.10 11.84 -3.48
CA THR A 37 2.15 12.37 -2.50
C THR A 37 0.94 11.46 -2.43
N PHE A 38 0.61 11.03 -1.22
CA PHE A 38 -0.57 10.24 -0.90
C PHE A 38 -1.51 11.11 -0.05
N THR A 39 -2.74 11.33 -0.51
CA THR A 39 -3.71 12.20 0.18
C THR A 39 -5.05 11.50 0.31
N MET A 40 -5.67 11.64 1.48
CA MET A 40 -7.01 11.17 1.81
C MET A 40 -7.77 12.32 2.46
N ASP A 41 -8.75 12.84 1.74
CA ASP A 41 -9.57 13.96 2.19
C ASP A 41 -10.77 13.43 2.99
N ASN A 42 -11.04 14.03 4.15
CA ASN A 42 -12.18 13.70 5.02
C ASN A 42 -12.27 12.21 5.43
N LEU A 43 -11.12 11.60 5.72
CA LEU A 43 -11.02 10.20 6.15
C LEU A 43 -11.72 9.97 7.50
N LYS A 44 -12.67 9.03 7.53
CA LYS A 44 -13.34 8.54 8.74
C LYS A 44 -13.17 7.03 8.82
N ILE A 45 -12.49 6.55 9.85
CA ILE A 45 -12.29 5.11 10.10
C ILE A 45 -12.96 4.73 11.41
N LYS A 46 -13.68 3.62 11.42
CA LYS A 46 -14.13 2.93 12.63
C LYS A 46 -13.65 1.50 12.56
N ALA A 47 -13.06 1.01 13.64
CA ALA A 47 -12.67 -0.39 13.82
C ALA A 47 -13.36 -0.91 15.08
N LEU A 48 -14.34 -1.77 14.90
CA LEU A 48 -15.16 -2.32 15.98
C LEU A 48 -14.69 -3.73 16.32
N ALA A 49 -14.56 -4.00 17.61
CA ALA A 49 -14.38 -5.35 18.12
C ALA A 49 -15.74 -6.06 18.14
N ASP A 50 -15.78 -7.26 17.58
CA ASP A 50 -16.94 -8.13 17.62
C ASP A 50 -16.74 -9.13 18.76
N GLU A 51 -17.69 -9.17 19.71
CA GLU A 51 -17.63 -10.08 20.86
C GLU A 51 -17.63 -11.55 20.44
N SER A 52 -18.21 -11.89 19.28
CA SER A 52 -18.21 -13.24 18.74
C SER A 52 -16.84 -13.69 18.20
N ILE A 53 -15.89 -12.76 18.04
CA ILE A 53 -14.52 -13.00 17.54
C ILE A 53 -13.51 -12.44 18.54
N THR A 54 -13.58 -12.94 19.77
CA THR A 54 -12.72 -12.50 20.88
C THR A 54 -11.49 -13.39 21.04
N HIS A 55 -11.65 -14.70 20.81
CA HIS A 55 -10.58 -15.67 20.97
C HIS A 55 -9.79 -15.85 19.66
N GLY A 56 -8.49 -16.09 19.76
CA GLY A 56 -7.63 -16.27 18.61
C GLY A 56 -8.00 -17.49 17.74
N GLU A 57 -8.56 -18.57 18.30
CA GLU A 57 -9.12 -19.69 17.51
C GLU A 57 -10.20 -19.21 16.53
N GLN A 58 -11.08 -18.31 16.98
CA GLN A 58 -12.14 -17.72 16.15
C GLN A 58 -11.53 -16.79 15.10
N VAL A 59 -10.50 -16.01 15.45
CA VAL A 59 -9.76 -15.16 14.50
C VAL A 59 -9.07 -16.02 13.43
N ILE A 60 -8.45 -17.14 13.80
CA ILE A 60 -7.82 -18.09 12.88
C ILE A 60 -8.88 -18.72 11.96
N ALA A 61 -10.06 -19.06 12.48
CA ALA A 61 -11.16 -19.55 11.65
C ALA A 61 -11.60 -18.51 10.62
N GLN A 62 -11.77 -17.24 11.02
CA GLN A 62 -12.10 -16.16 10.08
C GLN A 62 -10.99 -15.95 9.04
N MET A 63 -9.73 -15.98 9.46
CA MET A 63 -8.57 -15.89 8.56
C MET A 63 -8.59 -17.00 7.50
N LYS A 64 -8.87 -18.25 7.89
CA LYS A 64 -8.99 -19.39 6.98
C LYS A 64 -10.19 -19.29 6.04
N ILE A 65 -11.28 -18.66 6.48
CA ILE A 65 -12.45 -18.41 5.63
C ILE A 65 -12.12 -17.36 4.56
N MET A 66 -11.40 -16.29 4.93
CA MET A 66 -11.01 -15.21 4.00
C MET A 66 -10.01 -15.67 2.93
N ASP A 67 -9.17 -16.65 3.26
CA ASP A 67 -8.18 -17.23 2.36
C ASP A 67 -8.26 -18.76 2.40
N SER A 68 -9.34 -19.29 1.81
CA SER A 68 -9.66 -20.73 1.82
C SER A 68 -8.71 -21.58 0.98
N ASP A 69 -8.04 -20.97 0.01
CA ASP A 69 -7.23 -21.68 -0.98
C ASP A 69 -5.78 -21.90 -0.50
N SER A 70 -5.37 -21.18 0.54
CA SER A 70 -4.05 -21.34 1.14
C SER A 70 -3.88 -22.69 1.86
N PRO A 71 -2.71 -23.35 1.73
CA PRO A 71 -2.41 -24.57 2.48
C PRO A 71 -2.09 -24.25 3.94
N TRP A 72 -3.12 -24.22 4.78
CA TRP A 72 -2.98 -23.87 6.19
C TRP A 72 -2.33 -24.97 7.04
N PRO A 73 -1.27 -24.67 7.81
CA PRO A 73 -0.81 -25.59 8.85
C PRO A 73 -1.79 -25.64 10.03
N ASN A 74 -1.53 -26.55 10.97
CA ASN A 74 -2.26 -26.64 12.24
C ASN A 74 -1.88 -25.47 13.16
N LEU A 75 -2.39 -24.30 12.83
CA LEU A 75 -2.14 -23.05 13.54
C LEU A 75 -2.93 -22.97 14.84
N THR A 76 -2.27 -22.43 15.85
CA THR A 76 -2.79 -22.09 17.16
C THR A 76 -2.51 -20.61 17.45
N GLU A 77 -3.15 -20.06 18.48
CA GLU A 77 -2.94 -18.66 18.87
C GLU A 77 -1.48 -18.37 19.23
N GLN A 78 -0.75 -19.37 19.72
CA GLN A 78 0.66 -19.26 20.14
C GLN A 78 1.63 -19.06 18.96
N ASP A 79 1.18 -19.35 17.74
CA ASP A 79 1.97 -19.16 16.52
C ASP A 79 2.01 -17.67 16.09
N PHE A 80 1.30 -16.79 16.79
CA PHE A 80 1.18 -15.37 16.47
C PHE A 80 1.64 -14.48 17.64
N SER A 81 2.38 -13.42 17.31
CA SER A 81 2.67 -12.34 18.26
C SER A 81 1.52 -11.35 18.38
N THR A 82 0.86 -11.09 17.25
CA THR A 82 -0.31 -10.21 17.16
C THR A 82 -1.37 -10.90 16.33
N LEU A 83 -2.55 -11.12 16.91
CA LEU A 83 -3.68 -11.73 16.21
C LEU A 83 -4.99 -11.09 16.66
N TRP A 84 -5.70 -10.45 15.73
CA TRP A 84 -7.01 -9.87 16.02
C TRP A 84 -7.85 -9.70 14.75
N CYS A 85 -9.17 -9.67 14.93
CA CYS A 85 -10.15 -9.36 13.89
C CYS A 85 -10.95 -8.12 14.29
N ARG A 86 -11.20 -7.21 13.35
CA ARG A 86 -12.10 -6.06 13.53
C ARG A 86 -13.03 -5.92 12.34
N ILE A 87 -14.26 -5.51 12.63
CA ILE A 87 -15.15 -5.02 11.60
C ILE A 87 -14.75 -3.56 11.36
N ILE A 88 -14.27 -3.29 10.15
CA ILE A 88 -13.84 -1.96 9.74
C ILE A 88 -14.91 -1.31 8.87
N THR A 89 -15.09 0.00 9.08
CA THR A 89 -15.79 0.88 8.16
C THR A 89 -14.89 2.07 7.90
N MET A 90 -14.69 2.40 6.64
CA MET A 90 -13.86 3.51 6.20
C MET A 90 -14.63 4.32 5.17
N ASN A 91 -14.74 5.62 5.39
CA ASN A 91 -15.30 6.56 4.44
C ASN A 91 -14.22 7.59 4.11
N VAL A 92 -14.00 7.84 2.84
CA VAL A 92 -13.07 8.86 2.35
C VAL A 92 -13.68 9.56 1.16
N GLU A 93 -13.73 10.88 1.22
CA GLU A 93 -14.33 11.72 0.19
C GLU A 93 -13.46 11.73 -1.07
N ARG A 94 -12.14 11.78 -0.88
CA ARG A 94 -11.21 11.71 -2.00
C ARG A 94 -9.90 11.06 -1.61
N TRP A 95 -9.48 10.06 -2.39
CA TRP A 95 -8.20 9.39 -2.20
C TRP A 95 -7.34 9.53 -3.45
N ARG A 96 -6.17 10.16 -3.32
CA ARG A 96 -5.25 10.42 -4.43
C ARG A 96 -3.83 9.91 -4.16
N PHE A 97 -3.21 9.36 -5.19
CA PHE A 97 -1.80 9.02 -5.25
C PHE A 97 -1.16 9.69 -6.46
N HIS A 98 -0.18 10.57 -6.23
CA HIS A 98 0.56 11.31 -7.26
C HIS A 98 2.04 10.96 -7.20
N LEU A 99 2.67 10.78 -8.36
CA LEU A 99 4.13 10.71 -8.46
C LEU A 99 4.66 12.09 -8.82
N ARG A 100 5.84 12.44 -8.30
CA ARG A 100 6.49 13.75 -8.53
C ARG A 100 6.59 14.12 -10.01
N ASP A 101 7.01 13.15 -10.82
CA ASP A 101 7.36 13.36 -12.23
C ASP A 101 6.21 12.97 -13.19
N TYR A 102 5.02 12.70 -12.65
CA TYR A 102 3.86 12.28 -13.44
C TYR A 102 2.68 13.25 -13.27
N PRO A 103 2.22 13.93 -14.33
CA PRO A 103 1.28 15.05 -14.23
C PRO A 103 -0.15 14.63 -13.88
N LYS A 104 -0.48 13.33 -13.95
CA LYS A 104 -1.80 12.80 -13.59
C LYS A 104 -1.69 11.95 -12.32
N PRO A 105 -2.71 11.94 -11.44
CA PRO A 105 -2.75 10.98 -10.34
C PRO A 105 -2.68 9.55 -10.89
N CYS A 106 -1.83 8.73 -10.29
CA CYS A 106 -1.80 7.30 -10.54
C CYS A 106 -3.05 6.60 -9.98
N LEU A 107 -3.60 7.13 -8.89
CA LEU A 107 -4.87 6.73 -8.30
C LEU A 107 -5.67 7.99 -7.94
N ASN A 108 -6.94 8.05 -8.32
CA ASN A 108 -7.89 9.04 -7.85
C ASN A 108 -9.25 8.36 -7.66
N ILE A 109 -9.68 8.22 -6.41
CA ILE A 109 -10.98 7.68 -6.01
C ILE A 109 -11.79 8.82 -5.41
N THR A 110 -13.09 8.88 -5.72
CA THR A 110 -14.05 9.80 -5.09
C THR A 110 -15.17 9.04 -4.41
N ASP A 111 -15.57 9.54 -3.24
CA ASP A 111 -16.63 9.01 -2.39
C ASP A 111 -16.51 7.51 -2.15
N LEU A 112 -15.36 7.07 -1.63
CA LEU A 112 -15.12 5.68 -1.29
C LEU A 112 -15.68 5.36 0.09
N PHE A 113 -16.57 4.36 0.13
CA PHE A 113 -17.03 3.72 1.35
C PHE A 113 -16.62 2.24 1.33
N LEU A 114 -15.78 1.85 2.29
CA LEU A 114 -15.33 0.48 2.51
C LEU A 114 -15.89 -0.05 3.81
N TRP A 115 -16.32 -1.30 3.82
CA TRP A 115 -16.70 -1.99 5.05
C TRP A 115 -16.51 -3.49 4.96
N GLY A 116 -16.28 -4.12 6.12
CA GLY A 116 -16.18 -5.56 6.22
C GLY A 116 -15.25 -5.97 7.33
N LYS A 117 -14.70 -7.19 7.25
CA LYS A 117 -13.83 -7.74 8.29
C LYS A 117 -12.36 -7.60 7.87
N LEU A 118 -11.53 -7.23 8.83
CA LEU A 118 -10.09 -7.18 8.70
C LEU A 118 -9.46 -8.01 9.82
N VAL A 119 -8.68 -9.01 9.45
CA VAL A 119 -7.83 -9.78 10.35
C VAL A 119 -6.38 -9.34 10.15
N VAL A 120 -5.72 -9.05 11.26
CA VAL A 120 -4.29 -8.77 11.31
C VAL A 120 -3.62 -9.92 12.05
N ALA A 121 -2.66 -10.55 11.37
CA ALA A 121 -1.96 -11.72 11.85
C ALA A 121 -0.46 -11.51 11.64
N GLU A 122 0.25 -11.25 12.74
CA GLU A 122 1.71 -11.23 12.78
C GLU A 122 2.21 -12.53 13.38
N GLN A 123 2.93 -13.31 12.58
CA GLN A 123 3.44 -14.60 13.01
C GLN A 123 4.54 -14.42 14.06
N LEU A 124 4.62 -15.30 15.05
CA LEU A 124 5.72 -15.28 16.01
C LEU A 124 7.04 -15.60 15.28
N ALA A 125 8.08 -14.78 15.49
CA ALA A 125 9.37 -15.05 14.88
C ALA A 125 10.06 -16.25 15.53
N ASP A 126 10.65 -17.10 14.68
CA ASP A 126 11.61 -18.11 15.12
C ASP A 126 12.84 -17.47 15.79
N SER A 127 13.64 -18.29 16.47
CA SER A 127 14.89 -17.85 17.13
C SER A 127 15.85 -17.08 16.20
N LYS A 128 15.82 -17.37 14.89
CA LYS A 128 16.61 -16.66 13.86
C LYS A 128 16.04 -15.29 13.49
N GLY A 129 14.72 -15.10 13.64
CA GLY A 129 14.01 -13.84 13.37
C GLY A 129 13.93 -12.91 14.59
N GLN A 130 14.50 -13.33 15.73
CA GLN A 130 14.57 -12.54 16.94
C GLN A 130 15.96 -11.92 17.11
N ARG A 131 16.02 -10.61 17.34
CA ARG A 131 17.25 -9.87 17.60
C ARG A 131 17.22 -9.28 19.01
N LYS A 132 18.25 -9.57 19.79
CA LYS A 132 18.48 -8.95 21.11
C LYS A 132 19.15 -7.60 20.92
N VAL A 133 18.50 -6.55 21.37
CA VAL A 133 18.98 -5.17 21.30
C VAL A 133 19.15 -4.66 22.72
N PRO A 134 20.39 -4.39 23.19
CA PRO A 134 20.59 -3.72 24.46
C PRO A 134 20.09 -2.28 24.35
N ILE A 135 19.33 -1.84 25.35
CA ILE A 135 18.83 -0.47 25.47
C ILE A 135 19.38 0.11 26.77
N GLU A 136 19.98 1.29 26.64
CA GLU A 136 20.56 2.04 27.75
C GLU A 136 19.85 3.40 27.83
N PRO A 137 18.68 3.47 28.49
CA PRO A 137 17.86 4.68 28.49
C PRO A 137 18.46 5.82 29.33
N GLY A 138 19.41 5.50 30.22
CA GLY A 138 19.98 6.42 31.20
C GLY A 138 19.10 6.59 32.44
N TYR A 139 19.66 7.25 33.45
CA TYR A 139 19.00 7.45 34.76
C TYR A 139 17.62 8.15 34.61
N PRO A 140 16.56 7.70 35.32
CA PRO A 140 16.53 6.69 36.40
C PRO A 140 16.32 5.24 35.92
N TRP A 141 16.34 4.98 34.62
CA TRP A 141 15.95 3.68 34.07
C TRP A 141 17.15 2.72 33.96
N PRO A 142 16.99 1.45 34.37
CA PRO A 142 18.04 0.45 34.22
C PRO A 142 18.23 0.07 32.76
N ASN A 143 19.40 -0.46 32.42
CA ASN A 143 19.65 -1.04 31.10
C ASN A 143 18.84 -2.34 30.97
N TYR A 144 18.20 -2.54 29.81
CA TYR A 144 17.43 -3.76 29.53
C TYR A 144 17.72 -4.27 28.12
N THR A 145 17.56 -5.57 27.90
CA THR A 145 17.69 -6.18 26.58
C THR A 145 16.31 -6.38 25.99
N LEU A 146 16.01 -5.65 24.90
CA LEU A 146 14.77 -5.80 24.14
C LEU A 146 14.93 -6.92 23.10
N ILE A 147 13.99 -7.84 23.04
CA ILE A 147 13.89 -8.80 21.93
C ILE A 147 13.01 -8.20 20.86
N ARG A 148 13.56 -7.92 19.68
CA ARG A 148 12.82 -7.48 18.50
C ARG A 148 12.55 -8.66 17.59
N SER A 149 11.28 -8.94 17.34
CA SER A 149 10.82 -9.86 16.30
C SER A 149 10.81 -9.13 14.96
N SER A 150 11.26 -9.78 13.88
CA SER A 150 11.15 -9.26 12.52
C SER A 150 10.24 -10.16 11.67
N SER A 151 9.04 -10.43 12.16
CA SER A 151 8.04 -11.20 11.42
C SER A 151 7.20 -10.31 10.51
N PRO A 152 6.80 -10.80 9.33
CA PRO A 152 5.86 -10.08 8.49
C PRO A 152 4.46 -10.10 9.13
N THR A 153 3.84 -8.92 9.23
CA THR A 153 2.41 -8.79 9.52
C THR A 153 1.60 -9.04 8.25
N LYS A 154 0.70 -10.01 8.27
CA LYS A 154 -0.24 -10.30 7.19
C LYS A 154 -1.62 -9.71 7.50
N PHE A 155 -2.26 -9.20 6.46
CA PHE A 155 -3.61 -8.66 6.50
C PHE A 155 -4.52 -9.56 5.67
N TYR A 156 -5.54 -10.12 6.31
CA TYR A 156 -6.60 -10.88 5.64
C TYR A 156 -7.87 -10.05 5.72
N TYR A 157 -8.56 -9.91 4.60
CA TYR A 157 -9.66 -8.97 4.51
C TYR A 157 -10.78 -9.53 3.65
N ASP A 158 -12.00 -9.31 4.11
CA ASP A 158 -13.23 -9.51 3.36
C ASP A 158 -13.97 -8.18 3.41
N LEU A 159 -13.69 -7.35 2.40
CA LEU A 159 -14.14 -5.96 2.33
C LEU A 159 -14.98 -5.75 1.10
N ASN A 160 -16.10 -5.08 1.32
CA ASN A 160 -16.94 -4.53 0.28
C ASN A 160 -16.58 -3.06 0.08
N ALA A 161 -16.75 -2.60 -1.15
CA ALA A 161 -16.42 -1.24 -1.56
C ALA A 161 -17.53 -0.66 -2.41
N GLU A 162 -18.00 0.52 -2.03
CA GLU A 162 -18.81 1.41 -2.84
C GLU A 162 -17.98 2.64 -3.17
N LEU A 163 -17.99 3.07 -4.43
CA LEU A 163 -17.31 4.27 -4.89
C LEU A 163 -18.12 4.94 -5.99
N PHE A 164 -17.91 6.25 -6.14
CA PHE A 164 -18.54 7.01 -7.21
C PHE A 164 -17.70 7.03 -8.49
N ASP A 165 -16.42 7.38 -8.37
CA ASP A 165 -15.46 7.41 -9.49
C ASP A 165 -14.12 6.82 -9.08
N LEU A 166 -13.52 6.06 -10.01
CA LEU A 166 -12.24 5.38 -9.88
C LEU A 166 -11.41 5.63 -11.14
N CYS A 167 -10.36 6.42 -11.01
CA CYS A 167 -9.33 6.58 -12.02
C CYS A 167 -8.04 5.91 -11.54
N ILE A 168 -7.67 4.81 -12.19
CA ILE A 168 -6.37 4.15 -12.01
C ILE A 168 -5.61 4.27 -13.32
N ILE A 169 -4.37 4.72 -13.24
CA ILE A 169 -3.44 4.64 -14.37
C ILE A 169 -2.66 3.35 -14.21
N THR A 170 -3.01 2.35 -15.02
CA THR A 170 -2.24 1.11 -15.12
C THR A 170 -0.89 1.43 -15.74
N MET A 171 0.13 1.58 -14.90
CA MET A 171 1.52 1.54 -15.35
C MET A 171 1.81 0.08 -15.74
N ILE A 172 1.61 -0.26 -17.02
CA ILE A 172 2.00 -1.57 -17.55
C ILE A 172 3.52 -1.61 -17.57
N TYR A 173 4.14 -1.99 -16.45
CA TYR A 173 5.51 -2.45 -16.43
C TYR A 173 5.51 -3.96 -16.66
N ASN A 174 6.13 -4.34 -17.77
CA ASN A 174 6.31 -5.72 -18.19
C ASN A 174 7.37 -6.37 -17.28
N THR A 175 6.97 -6.78 -16.08
CA THR A 175 7.81 -7.60 -15.19
C THR A 175 6.94 -8.63 -14.49
N THR A 176 7.12 -9.87 -14.93
CA THR A 176 6.91 -11.08 -14.15
C THR A 176 7.41 -10.87 -12.72
N THR A 177 6.57 -11.21 -11.74
CA THR A 177 6.81 -11.12 -10.28
C THR A 177 6.74 -9.71 -9.67
N SER A 178 5.58 -9.38 -9.07
CA SER A 178 5.47 -8.66 -7.79
C SER A 178 4.01 -8.64 -7.36
N TYR A 179 3.75 -8.90 -6.08
CA TYR A 179 2.43 -8.97 -5.47
C TYR A 179 1.63 -7.69 -5.76
N LEU A 180 0.66 -7.81 -6.67
CA LEU A 180 -0.37 -6.82 -6.84
C LEU A 180 -1.31 -6.97 -5.63
N ILE A 181 -1.43 -5.95 -4.79
CA ILE A 181 -2.68 -5.78 -4.04
C ILE A 181 -3.70 -5.42 -5.11
N MET A 182 -4.29 -6.45 -5.71
CA MET A 182 -5.38 -6.32 -6.66
C MET A 182 -6.59 -5.93 -5.82
N ILE A 183 -6.80 -4.62 -5.64
CA ILE A 183 -8.09 -4.10 -5.22
C ILE A 183 -9.02 -4.30 -6.44
N VAL A 184 -9.55 -5.52 -6.57
CA VAL A 184 -10.64 -5.82 -7.51
C VAL A 184 -11.89 -5.21 -6.89
N ILE A 185 -12.28 -4.02 -7.34
CA ILE A 185 -13.60 -3.48 -7.05
C ILE A 185 -14.47 -3.89 -8.23
N PRO A 186 -15.34 -4.90 -8.09
CA PRO A 186 -16.30 -5.21 -9.13
C PRO A 186 -17.27 -4.03 -9.22
N THR A 187 -17.13 -3.20 -10.25
CA THR A 187 -18.12 -2.17 -10.57
C THR A 187 -19.42 -2.88 -10.97
N TYR A 188 -20.40 -2.93 -10.06
CA TYR A 188 -21.76 -3.31 -10.43
C TYR A 188 -22.41 -2.15 -11.20
N ARG A 189 -22.89 -2.48 -12.39
CA ARG A 189 -23.54 -1.61 -13.37
C ARG A 189 -24.86 -1.08 -12.78
N SER A 190 -25.09 0.24 -12.81
CA SER A 190 -26.43 0.77 -12.57
C SER A 190 -27.33 0.43 -13.76
N SER A 191 -28.56 0.02 -13.45
CA SER A 191 -29.73 -0.03 -14.35
C SER A 191 -30.02 1.33 -14.97
#